data_AF-A0A0P9BFL3-F1
#
_entry.id   AF-A0A0P9BFL3-F1
#
_cell.length_a   1.000
_cell.length_b   1.000
_cell.length_c   1.000
_cell.angle_alpha   90.00
_cell.angle_beta   90.00
_cell.angle_gamma   90.00
#
_symmetry.space_group_name_H-M   'P 1'
#
loop_
_entity.id
_entity.type
_entity.pdbx_description
1 polymer ?
#
loop_
_entity_poly.entity_id
_entity_poly.type
_entity_poly.pdbx_seq_one_letter_code
_entity_poly.pdbx_strand_id
1 'polypeptide(L)'
;MLDEPSKPLGGYRHYLPEQVKRLRFIKRAQALGFTLDEVGMLLTLDAACACSETRALAVRKLAMIEQKMADLAAMRQVLGELVQKCDAGDGGAACPIIDVLNRD
;
A
#
# COMPACT_ATOMS: atom_id res chain seq x y z
N MET A 1 -6.46 16.51 8.85
CA MET A 1 -7.44 16.08 7.81
C MET A 1 -8.74 15.48 8.38
N LEU A 2 -9.15 15.91 9.55
CA LEU A 2 -10.52 15.84 10.05
C LEU A 2 -10.53 16.84 11.21
N ASP A 3 -11.46 17.77 11.20
CA ASP A 3 -11.57 18.72 12.30
C ASP A 3 -12.04 17.96 13.53
N GLU A 4 -11.35 18.18 14.64
CA GLU A 4 -11.68 17.51 15.88
C GLU A 4 -12.93 18.17 16.50
N PRO A 5 -14.07 17.47 16.59
CA PRO A 5 -15.24 18.02 17.25
C PRO A 5 -15.00 18.15 18.74
N SER A 6 -15.73 19.06 19.39
CA SER A 6 -15.68 19.23 20.84
C SER A 6 -15.99 17.91 21.55
N LYS A 7 -15.22 17.61 22.60
CA LYS A 7 -15.44 16.44 23.46
C LYS A 7 -16.15 16.89 24.74
N PRO A 8 -17.41 16.50 24.97
CA PRO A 8 -18.09 16.79 26.24
C PRO A 8 -17.37 16.10 27.41
N LEU A 9 -17.41 16.70 28.60
CA LEU A 9 -16.96 16.07 29.84
C LEU A 9 -17.73 14.76 30.05
N GLY A 10 -17.00 13.63 30.09
CA GLY A 10 -17.59 12.28 30.21
C GLY A 10 -18.30 11.76 28.95
N GLY A 11 -18.24 12.46 27.82
CA GLY A 11 -18.95 12.10 26.59
C GLY A 11 -18.07 11.64 25.43
N TYR A 12 -18.73 11.37 24.29
CA TYR A 12 -18.10 10.98 23.03
C TYR A 12 -18.02 12.17 22.06
N ARG A 13 -17.06 12.10 21.13
CA ARG A 13 -16.97 13.04 20.01
C ARG A 13 -18.11 12.75 19.03
N HIS A 14 -18.88 13.79 18.68
CA HIS A 14 -19.94 13.69 17.68
C HIS A 14 -19.42 14.18 16.33
N TYR A 15 -19.41 13.29 15.35
CA TYR A 15 -19.01 13.62 13.98
C TYR A 15 -20.24 13.86 13.10
N LEU A 16 -20.22 14.95 12.36
CA LEU A 16 -21.23 15.29 11.37
C LEU A 16 -21.15 14.36 10.15
N PRO A 17 -22.24 14.18 9.39
CA PRO A 17 -22.24 13.32 8.20
C PRO A 17 -21.12 13.64 7.19
N GLU A 18 -20.74 14.90 7.03
CA GLU A 18 -19.65 15.31 6.15
C GLU A 18 -18.27 14.85 6.64
N GLN A 19 -18.05 14.85 7.96
CA GLN A 19 -16.83 14.30 8.56
C GLN A 19 -16.75 12.78 8.31
N VAL A 20 -17.89 12.08 8.36
CA VAL A 20 -17.96 10.65 8.03
C VAL A 20 -17.71 10.40 6.55
N LYS A 21 -18.21 11.27 5.66
CA LYS A 21 -17.93 11.20 4.21
C LYS A 21 -16.45 11.41 3.92
N ARG A 22 -15.82 12.39 4.58
CA ARG A 22 -14.38 12.65 4.50
C ARG A 22 -13.56 11.46 5.01
N LEU A 23 -13.95 10.85 6.12
CA LEU A 23 -13.29 9.65 6.64
C LEU A 23 -13.36 8.49 5.65
N ARG A 24 -14.53 8.26 5.04
CA ARG A 24 -14.71 7.23 4.00
C ARG A 24 -13.83 7.50 2.77
N PHE A 25 -13.70 8.75 2.36
CA PHE A 25 -12.77 9.15 1.29
C PHE A 25 -11.33 8.76 1.64
N ILE A 26 -10.86 9.15 2.82
CA ILE A 26 -9.49 8.84 3.30
C ILE A 26 -9.26 7.32 3.31
N LYS A 27 -10.20 6.55 3.85
CA LYS A 27 -10.09 5.09 3.91
C LYS A 27 -10.03 4.43 2.54
N ARG A 28 -10.83 4.90 1.57
CA ARG A 28 -10.78 4.39 0.20
C ARG A 28 -9.45 4.71 -0.48
N ALA A 29 -8.94 5.93 -0.31
CA ALA A 29 -7.66 6.30 -0.90
C ALA A 29 -6.48 5.53 -0.26
N GLN A 30 -6.50 5.31 1.06
CA GLN A 30 -5.53 4.43 1.72
C GLN A 30 -5.57 2.98 1.19
N ALA A 31 -6.76 2.45 0.93
CA ALA A 31 -6.92 1.11 0.35
C ALA A 31 -6.34 1.01 -1.08
N LEU A 32 -6.27 2.12 -1.81
CA LEU A 32 -5.62 2.21 -3.13
C LEU A 32 -4.12 2.48 -3.04
N GLY A 33 -3.53 2.48 -1.84
CA GLY A 33 -2.11 2.67 -1.62
C GLY A 33 -1.65 4.13 -1.60
N PHE A 34 -2.57 5.10 -1.52
CA PHE A 34 -2.19 6.50 -1.32
C PHE A 34 -1.70 6.74 0.11
N THR A 35 -0.60 7.49 0.26
CA THR A 35 -0.08 7.93 1.56
C THR A 35 -0.98 9.02 2.15
N LEU A 36 -0.84 9.30 3.44
CA LEU A 36 -1.64 10.36 4.08
C LEU A 36 -1.38 11.74 3.45
N ASP A 37 -0.16 12.02 2.99
CA ASP A 37 0.18 13.27 2.30
C ASP A 37 -0.50 13.35 0.92
N GLU A 38 -0.54 12.24 0.19
CA GLU A 38 -1.25 12.13 -1.09
C GLU A 38 -2.76 12.29 -0.92
N VAL A 39 -3.33 11.68 0.13
CA VAL A 39 -4.73 11.89 0.50
C VAL A 39 -4.98 13.35 0.90
N GLY A 40 -4.00 13.98 1.57
CA GLY A 40 -3.81 15.41 1.77
C GLY A 40 -4.22 16.23 0.57
N MET A 41 -3.41 16.06 -0.48
CA MET A 41 -3.56 16.75 -1.76
C MET A 41 -4.90 16.43 -2.42
N LEU A 42 -5.33 15.16 -2.40
CA LEU A 42 -6.60 14.74 -3.01
C LEU A 42 -7.82 15.39 -2.37
N LEU A 43 -7.80 15.71 -1.08
CA LEU A 43 -8.90 16.40 -0.40
C LEU A 43 -8.89 17.92 -0.60
N THR A 44 -7.78 18.51 -1.07
CA THR A 44 -7.71 19.94 -1.42
C THR A 44 -8.10 20.21 -2.88
N LEU A 45 -8.12 19.18 -3.73
CA LEU A 45 -8.51 19.30 -5.13
C LEU A 45 -10.04 19.30 -5.26
N ASP A 46 -10.61 20.47 -5.51
CA ASP A 46 -12.04 20.64 -5.76
C ASP A 46 -12.47 19.96 -7.09
N ALA A 47 -13.73 19.52 -7.16
CA ALA A 47 -14.28 18.66 -8.20
C ALA A 47 -14.12 19.20 -9.64
N ALA A 48 -13.92 20.51 -9.80
CA ALA A 48 -13.72 21.18 -11.10
C ALA A 48 -12.25 21.26 -11.56
N CYS A 49 -11.28 21.22 -10.64
CA CYS A 49 -9.83 21.26 -10.93
C CYS A 49 -9.15 19.89 -10.79
N ALA A 50 -9.88 18.89 -10.31
CA ALA A 50 -9.37 17.59 -9.92
C ALA A 50 -9.02 16.62 -11.07
N CYS A 51 -9.01 17.01 -12.35
CA CYS A 51 -8.82 16.02 -13.42
C CYS A 51 -7.33 15.74 -13.72
N SER A 52 -6.50 16.77 -13.96
CA SER A 52 -5.11 16.56 -14.39
C SER A 52 -4.19 16.11 -13.25
N GLU A 53 -4.26 16.78 -12.10
CA GLU A 53 -3.38 16.48 -10.95
C GLU A 53 -3.73 15.15 -10.27
N THR A 54 -5.01 14.88 -10.05
CA THR A 54 -5.48 13.58 -9.55
C THR A 54 -5.11 12.47 -10.51
N ARG A 55 -5.25 12.68 -11.83
CA ARG A 55 -4.82 11.70 -12.84
C ARG A 55 -3.32 11.48 -12.77
N ALA A 56 -2.51 12.53 -12.66
CA ALA A 56 -1.06 12.39 -12.54
C ALA A 56 -0.67 11.59 -11.28
N LEU A 57 -1.32 11.85 -10.16
CA LEU A 57 -1.11 11.11 -8.92
C LEU A 57 -1.53 9.63 -9.04
N ALA A 58 -2.69 9.36 -9.66
CA ALA A 58 -3.17 8.01 -9.92
C ALA A 58 -2.24 7.24 -10.87
N VAL A 59 -1.74 7.87 -11.94
CA VAL A 59 -0.80 7.27 -12.89
C VAL A 59 0.51 6.91 -12.20
N ARG A 60 1.06 7.81 -11.37
CA ARG A 60 2.27 7.50 -10.57
C ARG A 60 2.02 6.34 -9.62
N LYS A 61 0.89 6.32 -8.93
CA LYS A 61 0.54 5.24 -8.00
C LYS A 61 0.42 3.90 -8.72
N LEU A 62 -0.23 3.88 -9.88
CA LEU A 62 -0.34 2.69 -10.72
C LEU A 62 1.04 2.17 -11.13
N ALA A 63 1.93 3.04 -11.62
CA ALA A 63 3.28 2.64 -11.99
C ALA A 63 4.07 2.03 -10.81
N MET A 64 3.92 2.59 -9.61
CA MET A 64 4.54 2.02 -8.40
C MET A 64 3.98 0.63 -8.04
N ILE A 65 2.67 0.43 -8.20
CA ILE A 65 2.02 -0.87 -7.95
C ILE A 65 2.52 -1.91 -8.96
N GLU A 66 2.55 -1.57 -10.25
CA GLU A 66 3.05 -2.45 -11.31
C GLU A 66 4.52 -2.84 -11.07
N GLN A 67 5.37 -1.88 -10.69
CA GLN A 67 6.76 -2.18 -10.34
C GLN A 67 6.85 -3.14 -9.14
N LYS A 68 6.09 -2.87 -8.06
CA LYS A 68 6.05 -3.73 -6.88
C LYS A 68 5.59 -5.14 -7.22
N MET A 69 4.61 -5.28 -8.13
CA MET A 69 4.13 -6.58 -8.60
C MET A 69 5.21 -7.33 -9.38
N ALA A 70 5.93 -6.64 -10.28
CA ALA A 70 7.05 -7.22 -11.01
C ALA A 70 8.16 -7.71 -10.07
N ASP A 71 8.54 -6.88 -9.09
CA ASP A 71 9.55 -7.23 -8.09
C ASP A 71 9.13 -8.45 -7.26
N LEU A 72 7.87 -8.48 -6.80
CA LEU A 72 7.32 -9.60 -6.04
C LEU A 72 7.21 -10.88 -6.87
N ALA A 73 6.89 -10.76 -8.16
CA ALA A 73 6.84 -11.90 -9.08
C ALA A 73 8.24 -12.50 -9.29
N ALA A 74 9.27 -11.66 -9.46
CA ALA A 74 10.66 -12.10 -9.58
C ALA A 74 11.14 -12.79 -8.30
N MET A 75 10.89 -12.19 -7.13
CA MET A 75 11.22 -12.79 -5.83
C MET A 75 10.52 -14.13 -5.62
N ARG A 76 9.22 -14.22 -5.98
CA ARG A 76 8.45 -15.47 -5.91
C ARG A 76 9.06 -16.55 -6.80
N GLN A 77 9.49 -16.22 -8.01
CA GLN A 77 10.10 -17.19 -8.92
C GLN A 77 11.38 -17.76 -8.30
N VAL A 78 12.30 -16.89 -7.86
CA VAL A 78 13.56 -17.31 -7.24
C VAL A 78 13.32 -18.19 -6.02
N LEU A 79 12.44 -17.75 -5.10
CA LEU A 79 12.10 -18.56 -3.94
C LEU A 79 11.47 -19.91 -4.32
N GLY A 80 10.60 -19.93 -5.33
CA GLY A 80 10.00 -21.16 -5.84
C GLY A 80 11.03 -22.16 -6.38
N GLU A 81 12.02 -21.69 -7.14
CA GLU A 81 13.11 -22.53 -7.64
C GLU A 81 13.99 -23.08 -6.52
N LEU A 82 14.28 -22.27 -5.49
CA LEU A 82 15.06 -22.71 -4.34
C LEU A 82 14.34 -23.77 -3.51
N VAL A 83 13.02 -23.60 -3.32
CA VAL A 83 12.18 -24.60 -2.64
C VAL A 83 12.18 -25.92 -3.42
N GLN A 84 11.96 -25.87 -4.74
CA GLN A 84 11.99 -27.09 -5.58
C GLN A 84 13.34 -27.82 -5.52
N LYS A 85 14.45 -27.07 -5.55
CA LYS A 85 15.80 -27.65 -5.40
C LYS A 85 16.02 -28.26 -4.02
N CYS A 86 15.46 -27.64 -2.98
CA CYS A 86 15.53 -28.17 -1.62
C CYS A 86 14.71 -29.46 -1.47
N ASP A 87 13.50 -29.50 -2.04
CA ASP A 87 12.60 -30.67 -1.99
C ASP A 87 13.15 -31.85 -2.82
N ALA A 88 13.86 -31.57 -3.91
CA ALA A 88 14.50 -32.58 -4.75
C ALA A 88 15.82 -33.13 -4.14
N GLY A 89 16.36 -32.47 -3.12
CA GLY A 89 17.58 -32.90 -2.44
C GLY A 89 17.31 -34.08 -1.50
N ASP A 90 18.11 -35.12 -1.63
CA ASP A 90 18.05 -36.40 -0.91
C ASP A 90 18.62 -36.34 0.53
N GLY A 91 18.45 -35.20 1.21
CA GLY A 91 18.73 -35.05 2.65
C GLY A 91 20.21 -35.14 3.06
N GLY A 92 21.15 -35.30 2.12
CA GLY A 92 22.58 -35.46 2.39
C GLY A 92 23.49 -34.29 1.98
N ALA A 93 23.02 -33.38 1.12
CA ALA A 93 23.80 -32.23 0.64
C ALA A 93 23.30 -30.91 1.26
N ALA A 94 24.21 -29.93 1.40
CA ALA A 94 23.94 -28.62 1.99
C ALA A 94 22.67 -27.97 1.40
N CYS A 95 21.88 -27.32 2.26
CA CYS A 95 20.61 -26.72 1.85
C CYS A 95 20.82 -25.67 0.75
N PRO A 96 20.22 -25.82 -0.44
CA PRO A 96 20.43 -24.91 -1.56
C PRO A 96 19.90 -23.49 -1.30
N ILE A 97 18.93 -23.34 -0.40
CA ILE A 97 18.43 -22.02 0.05
C ILE A 97 19.54 -21.29 0.81
N ILE A 98 20.18 -21.96 1.77
CA ILE A 98 21.25 -21.37 2.59
C ILE A 98 22.49 -21.08 1.75
N ASP A 99 22.84 -21.97 0.80
CA ASP A 99 23.96 -21.74 -0.10
C ASP A 99 23.78 -20.45 -0.92
N VAL A 100 22.59 -20.22 -1.48
CA VAL A 100 22.32 -19.02 -2.27
C VAL A 100 22.31 -17.74 -1.42
N LEU A 101 21.83 -17.80 -0.18
CA LEU A 101 21.84 -16.64 0.73
C LEU A 101 23.24 -16.29 1.24
N ASN A 102 24.17 -17.24 1.25
CA ASN A 102 25.56 -17.04 1.67
C ASN A 102 26.51 -16.68 0.51
N ARG A 103 26.03 -16.66 -0.73
CA ARG A 103 26.83 -16.22 -1.88
C ARG A 103 26.83 -14.68 -1.90
N ASP A 104 28.03 -14.11 -1.73
CA ASP A 104 28.32 -12.68 -1.92
C ASP A 104 28.12 -12.25 -3.39
#